data_AF-A0A6V8P4I8-F1
#
_entry.id   AF-A0A6V8P4I8-F1
#
_cell.length_a   1.000
_cell.length_b   1.000
_cell.length_c   1.000
_cell.angle_alpha   90.00
_cell.angle_beta   90.00
_cell.angle_gamma   90.00
#
_symmetry.space_group_name_H-M   'P 1'
#
loop_
_entity.id
_entity.type
_entity.pdbx_description
1 polymer ?
#
loop_
_entity_poly.entity_id
_entity_poly.type
_entity_poly.pdbx_seq_one_letter_code
_entity_poly.pdbx_strand_id
1 'polypeptide(L)'
;MPLYVALVWHQHPPLYYKDPKTGVYSRPWVRVHATKDYYDMAAMLEGHHPDVRVTINLTPVLVRQLDDLAPGAKDIYWVLAEKPAEQLADDAKRFFLPRFFDANWDHINRRSPSSRGLLAQTG
;
A
#
# COMPACT_ATOMS: atom_id res chain seq x y z
N MET A 1 7.19 0.17 -42.69
CA MET A 1 5.89 0.53 -42.08
C MET A 1 6.11 0.74 -40.59
N PRO A 2 5.53 1.75 -39.94
CA PRO A 2 5.64 1.92 -38.50
C PRO A 2 4.81 0.88 -37.73
N LEU A 3 5.27 0.55 -36.51
CA LEU A 3 4.55 -0.31 -35.56
C LEU A 3 3.65 0.56 -34.68
N TYR A 4 2.37 0.20 -34.60
CA TYR A 4 1.43 0.83 -33.67
C TYR A 4 1.41 0.05 -32.35
N VAL A 5 1.54 0.77 -31.24
CA VAL A 5 1.55 0.20 -29.89
C VAL A 5 0.45 0.83 -29.06
N ALA A 6 -0.34 -0.01 -28.40
CA ALA A 6 -1.34 0.39 -27.42
C ALA A 6 -0.86 -0.03 -26.02
N LEU A 7 -0.62 0.94 -25.14
CA LEU A 7 -0.28 0.69 -23.75
C LEU A 7 -1.54 0.89 -22.89
N VAL A 8 -1.90 -0.14 -22.12
CA VAL A 8 -3.04 -0.11 -21.20
C VAL A 8 -2.56 -0.49 -19.80
N TRP A 9 -2.76 0.41 -18.85
CA TRP A 9 -2.46 0.16 -17.44
C TRP A 9 -3.75 -0.08 -16.68
N HIS A 10 -3.90 -1.30 -16.16
CA HIS A 10 -5.06 -1.70 -15.38
C HIS A 10 -4.72 -1.67 -13.90
N GLN A 11 -5.32 -0.72 -13.17
CA GLN A 11 -5.14 -0.58 -11.73
C GLN A 11 -6.27 -1.30 -11.01
N HIS A 12 -5.97 -2.48 -10.46
CA HIS A 12 -6.95 -3.35 -9.81
C HIS A 12 -6.46 -3.87 -8.45
N PRO A 13 -6.89 -3.26 -7.34
CA PRO A 13 -6.85 -3.90 -6.04
C PRO A 13 -8.10 -4.79 -5.83
N PRO A 14 -8.00 -5.85 -5.01
CA PRO A 14 -9.17 -6.48 -4.38
C PRO A 14 -10.05 -5.48 -3.61
N LEU A 15 -11.30 -5.88 -3.36
CA LEU A 15 -12.12 -5.22 -2.34
C LEU A 15 -11.59 -5.63 -0.96
N TYR A 16 -11.01 -4.68 -0.22
CA TYR A 16 -10.59 -4.93 1.14
C TYR A 16 -11.74 -4.69 2.10
N TYR A 17 -11.89 -5.60 3.05
CA TYR A 17 -12.92 -5.49 4.07
C TYR A 17 -12.70 -4.23 4.91
N LYS A 18 -13.77 -3.43 5.06
CA LYS A 18 -13.87 -2.30 5.97
C LYS A 18 -14.73 -2.74 7.15
N ASP A 19 -14.19 -2.68 8.35
CA ASP A 19 -14.96 -3.01 9.55
C ASP A 19 -16.11 -1.99 9.74
N PRO A 20 -17.38 -2.43 9.76
CA PRO A 20 -18.51 -1.52 9.86
C PRO A 20 -18.61 -0.81 11.22
N LYS A 21 -17.97 -1.34 12.27
CA LYS A 21 -17.97 -0.73 13.61
C LYS A 21 -16.92 0.37 13.73
N THR A 22 -15.73 0.14 13.18
CA THR A 22 -14.58 1.04 13.34
C THR A 22 -14.32 1.92 12.12
N GLY A 23 -14.88 1.56 10.96
CA GLY A 23 -14.60 2.21 9.68
C GLY A 23 -13.21 1.92 9.11
N VAL A 24 -12.46 0.98 9.69
CA VAL A 24 -11.06 0.70 9.36
C VAL A 24 -10.94 -0.41 8.32
N TYR A 25 -10.10 -0.18 7.30
CA TYR A 25 -9.76 -1.18 6.29
C TYR A 25 -8.77 -2.22 6.82
N SER A 26 -9.00 -3.46 6.41
CA SER A 26 -8.19 -4.61 6.83
C SER A 26 -6.81 -4.69 6.18
N ARG A 27 -6.56 -3.94 5.10
CA ARG A 27 -5.32 -3.99 4.31
C ARG A 27 -4.90 -2.59 3.84
N PRO A 28 -3.58 -2.34 3.68
CA PRO A 28 -3.06 -1.01 3.38
C PRO A 28 -2.93 -0.74 1.88
N TRP A 29 -3.20 -1.73 1.03
CA TRP A 29 -2.69 -1.76 -0.33
C TRP A 29 -3.26 -0.68 -1.23
N VAL A 30 -4.54 -0.31 -1.08
CA VAL A 30 -5.10 0.82 -1.84
C VAL A 30 -4.32 2.09 -1.56
N ARG A 31 -4.09 2.42 -0.28
CA ARG A 31 -3.30 3.60 0.09
C ARG A 31 -1.88 3.49 -0.41
N VAL A 32 -1.18 2.39 -0.11
CA VAL A 32 0.25 2.28 -0.42
C VAL A 32 0.49 2.34 -1.92
N HIS A 33 -0.33 1.70 -2.75
CA HIS A 33 -0.22 1.81 -4.20
C HIS A 33 -0.66 3.17 -4.74
N ALA A 34 -1.68 3.81 -4.14
CA ALA A 34 -2.08 5.15 -4.55
C ALA A 34 -0.98 6.19 -4.31
N THR A 35 -0.32 6.14 -3.14
CA THR A 35 0.74 7.08 -2.78
C THR A 35 2.09 6.79 -3.45
N LYS A 36 2.29 5.57 -3.94
CA LYS A 36 3.56 5.13 -4.55
C LYS A 36 3.51 5.11 -6.07
N ASP A 37 2.44 4.57 -6.64
CA ASP A 37 2.41 4.16 -8.04
C ASP A 37 1.39 4.98 -8.85
N TYR A 38 0.14 5.04 -8.41
CA TYR A 38 -0.94 5.50 -9.31
C TYR A 38 -0.80 6.94 -9.77
N TYR A 39 -0.44 7.86 -8.86
CA TYR A 39 -0.19 9.25 -9.21
C TYR A 39 1.09 9.40 -10.02
N ASP A 40 2.20 8.81 -9.55
CA ASP A 40 3.51 8.94 -10.18
C ASP A 40 3.52 8.43 -11.63
N MET A 41 2.77 7.37 -11.92
CA MET A 41 2.62 6.85 -13.28
C MET A 41 1.98 7.87 -14.23
N ALA A 42 0.94 8.58 -13.79
CA ALA A 42 0.28 9.61 -14.59
C ALA A 42 1.14 10.87 -14.72
N ALA A 43 1.71 11.33 -13.59
CA ALA A 43 2.57 12.52 -13.55
C ALA A 43 3.84 12.35 -14.39
N MET A 44 4.40 11.13 -14.44
CA MET A 44 5.56 10.83 -15.29
C MET A 44 5.22 10.98 -16.79
N LEU A 45 4.07 10.50 -17.24
CA LEU A 45 3.63 10.65 -18.63
C LEU A 45 3.47 12.12 -19.00
N GLU A 46 2.81 12.90 -18.14
CA GLU A 46 2.61 14.34 -18.36
C GLU A 46 3.92 15.12 -18.36
N GLY A 47 4.81 14.85 -17.40
CA GLY A 47 6.04 15.62 -17.20
C GLY A 47 7.21 15.25 -18.10
N HIS A 48 7.32 13.98 -18.52
CA HIS A 48 8.52 13.47 -19.20
C HIS A 48 8.24 12.83 -20.57
N HIS A 49 7.01 12.38 -20.83
CA HIS A 49 6.67 11.61 -22.02
C HIS A 49 5.35 12.06 -22.67
N PRO A 50 5.18 13.36 -23.01
CA PRO A 50 3.89 13.90 -23.47
C PRO A 50 3.41 13.29 -24.80
N ASP A 51 4.32 12.78 -25.62
CA ASP A 51 4.00 12.12 -26.90
C ASP A 51 3.56 10.66 -26.74
N VAL A 52 3.77 10.06 -25.57
CA VAL A 52 3.39 8.67 -25.30
C VAL A 52 1.91 8.60 -24.92
N ARG A 53 1.15 7.79 -25.65
CA ARG A 53 -0.28 7.56 -25.39
C ARG A 53 -0.47 6.28 -24.56
N VAL A 54 -1.07 6.43 -23.38
CA VAL A 54 -1.42 5.32 -22.48
C VAL A 54 -2.87 5.46 -22.05
N THR A 55 -3.59 4.34 -21.99
CA THR A 55 -4.92 4.28 -21.38
C THR A 55 -4.78 3.74 -19.95
N ILE A 56 -5.23 4.53 -18.96
CA ILE A 56 -5.26 4.09 -17.56
C ILE A 56 -6.69 3.69 -17.22
N ASN A 57 -6.87 2.43 -16.86
CA ASN A 57 -8.14 1.88 -16.39
C ASN A 57 -8.13 1.79 -14.86
N LEU A 58 -9.03 2.55 -14.22
CA LEU A 58 -9.29 2.50 -12.79
C LEU A 58 -10.54 1.66 -12.53
N THR A 59 -10.43 0.60 -11.73
CA THR A 59 -11.59 -0.26 -11.46
C THR A 59 -12.57 0.42 -10.50
N PRO A 60 -13.89 0.11 -10.58
CA PRO A 60 -14.87 0.68 -9.66
C PRO A 60 -14.55 0.40 -8.18
N VAL A 61 -13.96 -0.76 -7.89
CA VAL A 61 -13.52 -1.14 -6.54
C VAL A 61 -12.34 -0.31 -6.05
N LEU A 62 -11.45 0.12 -6.95
CA LEU A 62 -10.37 1.04 -6.61
C LEU A 62 -10.94 2.41 -6.26
N VAL A 63 -11.75 2.98 -7.17
CA VAL A 63 -12.36 4.30 -6.99
C VAL A 63 -13.14 4.37 -5.69
N ARG A 64 -14.00 3.40 -5.41
CA ARG A 64 -14.78 3.35 -4.17
C ARG A 64 -13.91 3.35 -2.91
N GLN A 65 -12.79 2.62 -2.90
CA GLN A 65 -11.92 2.58 -1.73
C GLN A 65 -11.08 3.85 -1.60
N LEU A 66 -10.70 4.49 -2.71
CA LEU A 66 -10.07 5.81 -2.69
C LEU A 66 -11.02 6.89 -2.18
N ASP A 67 -12.29 6.87 -2.58
CA ASP A 67 -13.33 7.80 -2.12
C ASP A 67 -13.57 7.71 -0.61
N ASP A 68 -13.35 6.53 -0.01
CA ASP A 68 -13.41 6.36 1.44
C ASP A 68 -12.12 6.84 2.13
N LEU A 69 -10.94 6.56 1.55
CA LEU A 69 -9.64 6.92 2.12
C LEU A 69 -9.36 8.43 2.04
N ALA A 70 -9.73 9.09 0.94
CA ALA A 70 -9.51 10.52 0.71
C ALA A 70 -10.07 11.43 1.82
N PRO A 71 -11.29 11.24 2.34
CA PRO A 71 -11.82 12.03 3.46
C PRO A 71 -11.31 11.57 4.83
N GLY A 72 -10.46 10.54 4.92
CA GLY A 72 -9.76 10.18 6.15
C GLY A 72 -10.04 8.78 6.72
N ALA A 73 -10.70 7.87 5.98
CA ALA A 73 -10.70 6.47 6.40
C ALA A 73 -9.25 5.95 6.45
N LYS A 74 -9.00 5.01 7.36
CA LYS A 74 -7.67 4.43 7.56
C LYS A 74 -7.69 2.93 7.39
N ASP A 75 -6.54 2.38 7.08
CA ASP A 75 -6.28 0.96 7.22
C ASP A 75 -5.65 0.64 8.58
N ILE A 76 -5.75 -0.63 9.00
CA ILE A 76 -5.25 -1.07 10.31
C ILE A 76 -3.73 -0.86 10.46
N TYR A 77 -2.96 -0.87 9.38
CA TYR A 77 -1.52 -0.63 9.44
C TYR A 77 -1.25 0.83 9.77
N TRP A 78 -1.98 1.75 9.15
CA TRP A 78 -1.91 3.17 9.49
C TRP A 78 -2.29 3.40 10.96
N VAL A 79 -3.43 2.87 11.41
CA VAL A 79 -3.90 3.03 12.79
C VAL A 79 -2.86 2.55 13.81
N LEU A 80 -2.18 1.43 13.54
CA LEU A 80 -1.14 0.91 14.43
C LEU A 80 0.17 1.69 14.34
N ALA A 81 0.56 2.17 13.15
CA ALA A 81 1.78 2.95 12.96
C ALA A 81 1.76 4.32 13.64
N GLU A 82 0.58 4.88 13.92
CA GLU A 82 0.43 6.14 14.67
C GLU A 82 0.55 5.98 16.19
N LYS A 83 0.49 4.75 16.71
CA LYS A 83 0.60 4.52 18.16
C LYS A 83 2.06 4.61 18.60
N PRO A 84 2.39 5.31 19.70
CA PRO A 84 3.70 5.22 20.31
C PRO A 84 4.06 3.76 20.62
N ALA A 85 5.30 3.37 20.35
CA ALA A 85 5.74 1.98 20.48
C ALA A 85 5.51 1.42 21.90
N GLU A 86 5.67 2.27 22.92
CA GLU A 86 5.46 1.94 24.34
C GLU A 86 3.99 1.64 24.66
N GLN A 87 3.05 2.13 23.85
CA GLN A 87 1.61 1.97 24.04
C GLN A 87 1.02 0.84 23.19
N LEU A 88 1.85 0.12 22.44
CA LEU A 88 1.40 -1.06 21.69
C LEU A 88 1.13 -2.21 22.66
N ALA A 89 -0.13 -2.63 22.73
CA ALA A 89 -0.52 -3.86 23.41
C ALA A 89 0.11 -5.09 22.71
N ASP A 90 0.27 -6.19 23.45
CA ASP A 90 1.00 -7.36 22.95
C ASP A 90 0.29 -8.07 21.79
N ASP A 91 -1.03 -8.00 21.74
CA ASP A 91 -1.83 -8.45 20.59
C ASP A 91 -1.55 -7.62 19.33
N ALA A 92 -1.44 -6.29 19.47
CA ALA A 92 -1.06 -5.39 18.40
C ALA A 92 0.37 -5.67 17.93
N LYS A 93 1.33 -5.92 18.83
CA LYS A 93 2.70 -6.32 18.46
C LYS A 93 2.72 -7.61 17.66
N ARG A 94 1.97 -8.63 18.10
CA ARG A 94 1.83 -9.92 17.38
C ARG A 94 1.19 -9.75 15.99
N PHE A 95 0.29 -8.79 15.82
CA PHE A 95 -0.25 -8.46 14.50
C PHE A 95 0.76 -7.71 13.62
N PHE A 96 1.49 -6.77 14.22
CA PHE A 96 2.39 -5.80 13.57
C PHE A 96 3.65 -6.46 13.00
N LEU A 97 4.35 -7.26 13.81
CA LEU A 97 5.66 -7.81 13.50
C LEU A 97 5.71 -8.67 12.22
N PRO A 98 4.81 -9.65 12.00
CA PRO A 98 4.87 -10.43 10.76
C PRO A 98 4.42 -9.64 9.52
N ARG A 99 3.67 -8.55 9.70
CA ARG A 99 3.02 -7.83 8.59
C ARG A 99 3.79 -6.62 8.09
N PHE A 100 4.54 -5.95 8.96
CA PHE A 100 5.39 -4.81 8.60
C PHE A 100 6.76 -5.23 8.06
N PHE A 101 7.15 -6.48 8.32
CA PHE A 101 8.35 -7.11 7.79
C PHE A 101 7.99 -8.25 6.83
N ASP A 102 6.86 -8.16 6.13
CA ASP A 102 6.42 -9.15 5.13
C ASP A 102 7.21 -9.01 3.82
N ALA A 103 8.52 -9.16 3.95
CA ALA A 103 9.52 -9.14 2.91
C ALA A 103 10.42 -10.35 3.10
N ASN A 104 11.06 -10.80 2.02
CA ASN A 104 11.89 -11.99 2.09
C ASN A 104 12.97 -11.85 3.17
N TRP A 105 12.99 -12.79 4.12
CA TRP A 105 13.88 -12.75 5.27
C TRP A 105 15.35 -12.73 4.86
N ASP A 106 15.76 -13.68 4.04
CA ASP A 106 17.17 -13.93 3.71
C ASP A 106 17.76 -12.84 2.84
N HIS A 107 16.91 -12.21 2.02
CA HIS A 107 17.33 -11.26 1.01
C HIS A 107 17.11 -9.79 1.41
N ILE A 108 16.10 -9.49 2.22
CA ILE A 108 15.69 -8.11 2.52
C ILE A 108 15.82 -7.82 4.01
N ASN A 109 15.07 -8.53 4.87
CA ASN A 109 14.98 -8.17 6.28
C ASN A 109 16.27 -8.42 7.07
N ARG A 110 16.97 -9.53 6.80
CA ARG A 110 18.24 -9.85 7.50
C ARG A 110 19.35 -8.85 7.21
N ARG A 111 19.29 -8.13 6.08
CA ARG A 111 20.30 -7.14 5.70
C ARG A 111 20.08 -5.79 6.40
N SER A 112 18.85 -5.51 6.85
CA SER A 112 18.52 -4.31 7.62
C SER A 112 18.98 -4.46 9.09
N PRO A 113 19.82 -3.54 9.61
CA PRO A 113 20.21 -3.54 11.03
C PRO A 113 19.03 -3.39 11.99
N SER A 114 18.02 -2.58 11.64
CA SER A 114 16.86 -2.31 12.48
C SER A 114 15.87 -3.48 12.56
N SER A 115 15.64 -4.18 11.44
CA SER A 115 14.73 -5.33 11.40
C SER A 115 15.25 -6.53 12.20
N ARG A 116 16.59 -6.72 12.24
CA ARG A 116 17.24 -7.77 13.04
C ARG A 116 17.03 -7.58 14.54
N GLY A 117 17.15 -6.35 15.03
CA GLY A 117 17.00 -6.04 16.45
C GLY A 117 15.56 -6.19 16.97
N LEU A 118 14.56 -5.86 16.15
CA LEU A 118 13.14 -5.99 16.53
C LEU A 118 12.69 -7.45 16.62
N LEU A 119 13.12 -8.32 15.71
CA LEU A 119 12.67 -9.71 15.68
C LEU A 119 13.39 -10.60 16.71
N ALA A 120 14.60 -10.24 17.12
CA ALA A 120 15.29 -10.89 18.24
C ALA A 120 14.55 -10.72 19.59
N GLN A 121 13.67 -9.72 19.71
CA GLN A 121 12.86 -9.45 20.90
C GLN A 121 11.51 -10.18 20.89
N THR A 122 11.27 -11.02 19.88
CA THR A 122 9.98 -11.73 19.67
C THR A 122 10.03 -13.22 20.01
N GLY A 123 11.18 -13.69 20.50
CA GLY A 123 11.41 -15.04 21.02
C GLY A 123 11.44 -15.08 22.53
#